data_AF-A0A972WV03-F1
#
_entry.id   AF-A0A972WV03-F1
#
_cell.length_a   1.000
_cell.length_b   1.000
_cell.length_c   1.000
_cell.angle_alpha   90.00
_cell.angle_beta   90.00
_cell.angle_gamma   90.00
#
_symmetry.space_group_name_H-M   'P 1'
#
loop_
_entity.id
_entity.type
_entity.pdbx_description
1 polymer ?
#
loop_
_entity_poly.entity_id
_entity_poly.type
_entity_poly.pdbx_seq_one_letter_code
_entity_poly.pdbx_strand_id
1 'polypeptide(L)'
;MSTQLADRDRPADRPVLHGAVAPDLKSNVAPQDAGVPFQVVSDFEPAGNQPAAIDELTHGIQQGELDQVLLGVTGSGKTFTIAHVIQRIRRPTLILAPNKTLAAQLYGEMKSFFPHNAVEYFVSYYDYCQPEAYVPR
;
A
#
# COMPACT_ATOMS: atom_id res chain seq x y z
N MET A 1 21.59 18.33 -1.63
CA MET A 1 21.97 17.33 -2.64
C MET A 1 20.70 16.95 -3.39
N SER A 2 20.63 17.27 -4.68
CA SER A 2 19.43 17.11 -5.51
C SER A 2 19.05 15.64 -5.67
N THR A 3 17.78 15.32 -5.43
CA THR A 3 17.17 14.03 -5.77
C THR A 3 16.74 14.09 -7.22
N GLN A 4 17.24 13.17 -8.04
CA GLN A 4 16.91 13.03 -9.45
C GLN A 4 16.03 11.78 -9.59
N LEU A 5 14.73 11.98 -9.90
CA LEU A 5 13.86 10.88 -10.32
C LEU A 5 14.35 10.40 -11.69
N ALA A 6 14.75 9.13 -11.78
CA ALA A 6 15.06 8.49 -13.04
C ALA A 6 13.77 7.96 -13.67
N ASP A 7 13.23 8.69 -14.65
CA ASP A 7 12.25 8.17 -15.59
C ASP A 7 12.98 7.17 -16.51
N ARG A 8 12.60 5.89 -16.47
CA ARG A 8 13.15 4.86 -17.35
C ARG A 8 12.05 4.37 -18.28
N ASP A 9 12.35 4.51 -19.57
CA ASP A 9 11.55 4.09 -20.74
C ASP A 9 10.73 2.81 -20.52
N ARG A 10 9.42 2.93 -20.76
CA ARG A 10 8.45 1.83 -20.74
C ARG A 10 8.30 1.20 -22.14
N PRO A 11 8.37 -0.14 -22.30
CA PRO A 11 8.00 -0.79 -23.55
C PRO A 11 6.48 -0.78 -23.77
N ALA A 12 6.06 -0.44 -24.99
CA ALA A 12 4.71 0.01 -25.35
C ALA A 12 3.65 -1.09 -25.58
N ASP A 13 3.88 -2.34 -25.18
CA ASP A 13 3.01 -3.45 -25.62
C ASP A 13 2.73 -4.46 -24.51
N ARG A 14 1.68 -4.20 -23.72
CA ARG A 14 1.07 -5.18 -22.80
C ARG A 14 -0.32 -5.54 -23.31
N PRO A 15 -0.68 -6.83 -23.39
CA PRO A 15 -1.99 -7.24 -23.86
C PRO A 15 -3.08 -6.74 -22.91
N VAL A 16 -4.06 -6.03 -23.47
CA VAL A 16 -5.25 -5.56 -22.75
C VAL A 16 -6.21 -6.75 -22.61
N LEU A 17 -6.47 -7.17 -21.37
CA LEU A 17 -7.45 -8.22 -21.09
C LEU A 17 -8.85 -7.74 -21.50
N HIS A 18 -9.44 -8.38 -22.51
CA HIS A 18 -10.78 -8.06 -22.99
C HIS A 18 -11.82 -8.31 -21.89
N GLY A 19 -12.55 -7.26 -21.50
CA GLY A 19 -13.61 -7.32 -20.47
C GLY A 19 -13.24 -6.72 -19.11
N ALA A 20 -11.97 -6.39 -18.86
CA ALA A 20 -11.59 -5.55 -17.74
C ALA A 20 -11.66 -4.08 -18.18
N VAL A 21 -12.79 -3.41 -17.96
CA VAL A 21 -12.73 -1.95 -17.81
C VAL A 21 -11.81 -1.74 -16.63
N ALA A 22 -10.58 -1.27 -16.87
CA ALA A 22 -9.67 -0.90 -15.79
C ALA A 22 -10.50 0.03 -14.88
N PRO A 23 -10.69 -0.32 -13.59
CA PRO A 23 -11.47 0.53 -12.70
C PRO A 23 -10.88 1.93 -12.81
N ASP A 24 -11.75 2.93 -12.88
CA ASP A 24 -11.31 4.31 -12.94
C ASP A 24 -10.60 4.65 -11.63
N LEU A 25 -9.30 4.32 -11.56
CA LEU A 25 -8.40 4.58 -10.44
C LEU A 25 -8.25 6.08 -10.19
N LYS A 26 -8.75 6.92 -11.12
CA LYS A 26 -8.71 8.38 -11.07
C LYS A 26 -10.00 8.97 -10.54
N SER A 27 -11.06 8.19 -10.37
CA SER A 27 -12.26 8.64 -9.70
C SER A 27 -11.98 8.80 -8.20
N ASN A 28 -12.39 9.94 -7.65
CA ASN A 28 -12.54 10.12 -6.21
C ASN A 28 -13.24 8.88 -5.63
N VAL A 29 -12.86 8.51 -4.39
CA VAL A 29 -13.45 7.43 -3.58
C VAL A 29 -14.89 7.21 -4.03
N ALA A 30 -15.16 6.04 -4.64
CA ALA A 30 -16.49 5.76 -5.14
C ALA A 30 -17.49 6.00 -3.99
N PRO A 31 -18.69 6.56 -4.20
CA PRO A 31 -19.58 6.94 -3.10
C PRO A 31 -19.85 5.80 -2.11
N GLN A 32 -19.81 4.54 -2.57
CA GLN A 32 -19.90 3.34 -1.74
C GLN A 32 -18.69 3.08 -0.82
N ASP A 33 -17.52 3.63 -1.17
CA ASP A 33 -16.27 3.55 -0.41
C ASP A 33 -16.06 4.78 0.48
N ALA A 34 -16.95 5.77 0.43
CA ALA A 34 -16.93 6.99 1.23
C ALA A 34 -17.35 6.73 2.70
N GLY A 35 -16.89 5.62 3.26
CA GLY A 35 -17.05 5.24 4.65
C GLY A 35 -16.33 6.21 5.60
N VAL A 36 -16.15 5.77 6.85
CA VAL A 36 -15.46 6.56 7.88
C VAL A 36 -14.07 6.98 7.36
N PRO A 37 -13.71 8.27 7.41
CA PRO A 37 -12.38 8.73 7.01
C PRO A 37 -11.28 7.94 7.72
N PHE A 38 -10.22 7.59 7.01
CA PHE A 38 -9.05 6.98 7.62
C PHE A 38 -8.43 7.95 8.62
N GLN A 39 -8.28 7.51 9.87
CA GLN A 39 -7.73 8.33 10.95
C GLN A 39 -6.64 7.55 11.68
N VAL A 40 -5.41 8.06 11.57
CA VAL A 40 -4.26 7.60 12.35
C VAL A 40 -4.41 8.09 13.79
N VAL A 41 -4.33 7.16 14.73
CA VAL A 41 -4.25 7.40 16.16
C VAL A 41 -2.84 7.00 16.62
N SER A 42 -2.13 7.95 17.23
CA SER A 42 -0.75 7.80 17.67
C SER A 42 -0.40 8.91 18.66
N ASP A 43 0.43 8.61 19.67
CA ASP A 43 1.02 9.61 20.57
C ASP A 43 2.21 10.35 19.91
N PHE A 44 2.65 9.89 18.75
CA PHE A 44 3.77 10.44 17.98
C PHE A 44 3.28 11.18 16.75
N GLU A 45 4.01 12.24 16.38
CA GLU A 45 3.86 12.95 15.11
C GLU A 45 4.96 12.55 14.11
N PRO A 46 4.72 12.65 12.79
CA PRO A 46 5.76 12.43 11.78
C PRO A 46 6.98 13.31 12.02
N ALA A 47 8.16 12.70 12.06
CA ALA A 47 9.41 13.39 12.38
C ALA A 47 10.54 13.06 11.40
N GLY A 48 11.61 13.85 11.45
CA GLY A 48 12.77 13.70 10.55
C GLY A 48 12.36 13.86 9.08
N ASN A 49 12.67 12.87 8.25
CA ASN A 49 12.35 12.88 6.82
C ASN A 49 10.92 12.40 6.50
N GLN A 50 10.16 11.94 7.50
CA GLN A 50 8.82 11.39 7.27
C GLN A 50 7.85 12.43 6.68
N PRO A 51 7.76 13.69 7.16
CA PRO A 51 6.82 14.67 6.60
C PRO A 51 7.02 14.87 5.10
N ALA A 52 8.26 15.08 4.66
CA ALA A 52 8.58 15.27 3.25
C ALA A 52 8.25 14.03 2.40
N ALA A 53 8.56 12.83 2.89
CA ALA A 53 8.22 11.58 2.19
C ALA A 53 6.70 11.38 2.08
N ILE A 54 5.93 11.73 3.11
CA ILE A 54 4.46 11.67 3.06
C ILE A 54 3.92 12.66 2.03
N ASP A 55 4.45 13.89 2.00
CA ASP A 55 4.05 14.93 1.04
C ASP A 55 4.32 14.48 -0.40
N GLU A 56 5.53 14.00 -0.69
CA GLU A 56 5.95 13.53 -2.01
C GLU A 56 5.09 12.36 -2.50
N LEU A 57 4.93 11.33 -1.68
CA LEU A 57 4.12 10.15 -2.04
C LEU A 57 2.65 10.51 -2.26
N THR A 58 2.08 11.36 -1.41
CA THR A 58 0.69 11.82 -1.55
C THR A 58 0.52 12.60 -2.85
N HIS A 59 1.47 13.49 -3.16
CA HIS A 59 1.44 14.29 -4.37
C HIS A 59 1.52 13.43 -5.63
N GLY A 60 2.47 12.48 -5.70
CA GLY A 60 2.60 11.57 -6.84
C GLY A 60 1.30 10.79 -7.10
N ILE A 61 0.65 10.29 -6.04
CA ILE A 61 -0.64 9.57 -6.17
C ILE A 61 -1.72 10.50 -6.76
N GLN A 62 -1.79 11.76 -6.29
CA GLN A 62 -2.75 12.74 -6.78
C GLN A 62 -2.48 13.18 -8.23
N GLN A 63 -1.23 13.18 -8.67
CA GLN A 63 -0.85 13.40 -10.08
C GLN A 63 -1.12 12.19 -10.97
N GLY A 64 -1.56 11.07 -10.40
CA GLY A 64 -1.84 9.83 -11.13
C GLY A 64 -0.60 8.99 -11.43
N GLU A 65 0.49 9.20 -10.71
CA GLU A 65 1.65 8.29 -10.76
C GLU A 65 1.24 6.92 -10.23
N LEU A 66 1.47 5.90 -11.05
CA LEU A 66 1.06 4.52 -10.74
C LEU A 66 2.09 3.79 -9.87
N ASP A 67 3.38 4.07 -10.07
CA ASP A 67 4.50 3.36 -9.46
C ASP A 67 5.39 4.36 -8.71
N GLN A 68 5.56 4.17 -7.40
CA GLN A 68 6.42 5.01 -6.55
C GLN A 68 7.18 4.14 -5.55
N VAL A 69 8.38 4.57 -5.15
CA VAL A 69 9.26 3.81 -4.24
C VAL A 69 9.66 4.66 -3.05
N LEU A 70 9.26 4.23 -1.84
CA LEU A 70 9.74 4.80 -0.59
C LEU A 70 11.09 4.17 -0.20
N LEU A 71 12.19 4.86 -0.49
CA LEU A 71 13.53 4.46 -0.05
C LEU A 71 13.74 4.86 1.41
N GLY A 72 13.55 3.90 2.34
CA GLY A 72 13.74 4.12 3.77
C GLY A 72 14.63 3.07 4.43
N VAL A 73 15.56 3.52 5.28
CA VAL A 73 16.41 2.64 6.09
C VAL A 73 15.59 1.87 7.14
N THR A 74 16.15 0.79 7.69
CA THR A 74 15.51 0.05 8.78
C THR A 74 15.36 0.95 10.02
N GLY A 75 14.21 0.86 10.70
CA GLY A 75 13.92 1.68 11.88
C GLY A 75 13.42 3.10 11.59
N SER A 76 13.35 3.55 10.34
CA SER A 76 12.89 4.91 10.00
C SER A 76 11.37 5.14 10.12
N GLY A 77 10.60 4.15 10.57
CA GLY A 77 9.15 4.24 10.70
C GLY A 77 8.39 4.17 9.37
N LYS A 78 8.83 3.34 8.40
CA LYS A 78 8.17 3.21 7.08
C LYS A 78 6.67 2.91 7.18
N THR A 79 6.26 2.02 8.09
CA THR A 79 4.83 1.72 8.27
C THR A 79 4.04 2.96 8.68
N PHE A 80 4.60 3.77 9.58
CA PHE A 80 3.98 5.00 10.06
C PHE A 80 3.89 6.06 8.94
N THR A 81 4.94 6.21 8.13
CA THR A 81 4.91 7.02 6.89
C THR A 81 3.76 6.59 6.00
N ILE A 82 3.64 5.30 5.70
CA ILE A 82 2.58 4.76 4.82
C ILE A 82 1.19 4.94 5.44
N ALA A 83 1.02 4.78 6.75
CA ALA A 83 -0.26 5.06 7.43
C ALA A 83 -0.71 6.51 7.20
N HIS A 84 0.19 7.48 7.34
CA HIS A 84 -0.14 8.88 7.04
C HIS A 84 -0.47 9.13 5.57
N VAL A 85 0.20 8.43 4.63
CA VAL A 85 -0.17 8.49 3.21
C VAL A 85 -1.59 7.97 3.01
N ILE A 86 -1.94 6.79 3.55
CA ILE A 86 -3.29 6.19 3.49
C ILE A 86 -4.35 7.17 4.02
N GLN A 87 -4.10 7.80 5.18
CA GLN A 87 -4.98 8.82 5.76
C GLN A 87 -5.22 10.00 4.81
N ARG A 88 -4.17 10.49 4.14
CA ARG A 88 -4.27 11.66 3.26
C ARG A 88 -4.96 11.37 1.94
N ILE A 89 -4.66 10.22 1.32
CA ILE A 89 -5.27 9.84 0.03
C ILE A 89 -6.72 9.37 0.19
N ARG A 90 -7.07 8.86 1.38
CA ARG A 90 -8.40 8.34 1.72
C ARG A 90 -8.91 7.24 0.79
N ARG A 91 -8.04 6.32 0.36
CA ARG A 91 -8.40 5.22 -0.53
C ARG A 91 -8.26 3.87 0.18
N PRO A 92 -9.20 2.93 -0.04
CA PRO A 92 -8.99 1.54 0.34
C PRO A 92 -7.64 1.04 -0.17
N THR A 93 -6.83 0.46 0.71
CA THR A 93 -5.42 0.15 0.42
C THR A 93 -5.15 -1.32 0.70
N LEU A 94 -4.51 -2.00 -0.25
CA LEU A 94 -4.01 -3.36 -0.10
C LEU A 94 -2.52 -3.32 0.21
N ILE A 95 -2.11 -3.91 1.35
CA ILE A 95 -0.70 -4.05 1.72
C ILE A 95 -0.29 -5.50 1.49
N LEU A 96 0.68 -5.70 0.60
CA LEU A 96 1.22 -7.02 0.30
C LEU A 96 2.51 -7.26 1.09
N ALA A 97 2.61 -8.43 1.71
CA ALA A 97 3.80 -8.86 2.44
C ALA A 97 4.26 -10.23 1.91
N PRO A 98 5.59 -10.49 1.87
CA PRO A 98 6.13 -11.69 1.25
C PRO A 98 5.95 -12.96 2.10
N ASN A 99 5.54 -12.85 3.36
CA ASN A 99 5.33 -13.99 4.25
C ASN A 99 4.30 -13.67 5.36
N LYS A 100 3.78 -14.73 6.01
CA LYS A 100 2.75 -14.63 7.06
C LYS A 100 3.22 -13.82 8.27
N THR A 101 4.48 -13.95 8.68
CA THR A 101 5.04 -13.25 9.86
C THR A 101 5.03 -11.74 9.67
N LEU A 102 5.58 -11.24 8.55
CA LEU A 102 5.57 -9.82 8.24
C LEU A 102 4.15 -9.30 8.00
N ALA A 103 3.28 -10.10 7.38
CA ALA A 103 1.88 -9.74 7.22
C ALA A 103 1.20 -9.54 8.60
N ALA A 104 1.45 -10.44 9.55
CA ALA A 104 0.89 -10.33 10.91
C ALA A 104 1.43 -9.10 11.66
N GLN A 105 2.73 -8.80 11.52
CA GLN A 105 3.33 -7.60 12.09
C GLN A 105 2.67 -6.32 11.53
N LEU A 106 2.59 -6.21 10.20
CA LEU A 106 1.97 -5.06 9.54
C LEU A 106 0.49 -4.93 9.92
N TYR A 107 -0.24 -6.04 10.03
CA TYR A 107 -1.62 -6.04 10.49
C TYR A 107 -1.73 -5.46 11.92
N GLY A 108 -0.88 -5.91 12.85
CA GLY A 108 -0.88 -5.38 14.23
C GLY A 108 -0.55 -3.89 14.28
N GLU A 109 0.46 -3.45 13.52
CA GLU A 109 0.83 -2.03 13.41
C GLU A 109 -0.33 -1.20 12.83
N MET A 110 -0.92 -1.64 11.71
CA MET A 110 -2.04 -0.93 11.07
C MET A 110 -3.30 -0.93 11.93
N LYS A 111 -3.60 -2.01 12.67
CA LYS A 111 -4.74 -2.04 13.59
C LYS A 111 -4.55 -1.05 14.74
N SER A 112 -3.32 -0.90 15.21
CA SER A 112 -2.97 0.10 16.22
C SER A 112 -3.09 1.52 15.69
N PHE A 113 -2.65 1.78 14.46
CA PHE A 113 -2.77 3.10 13.83
C PHE A 113 -4.20 3.47 13.45
N PHE A 114 -5.03 2.51 13.02
CA PHE A 114 -6.39 2.75 12.56
C PHE A 114 -7.44 2.01 13.39
N PRO A 115 -7.56 2.29 14.71
CA PRO A 115 -8.47 1.56 15.59
C PRO A 115 -9.95 1.80 15.25
N HIS A 116 -10.25 2.87 14.51
CA HIS A 116 -11.60 3.27 14.11
C HIS A 116 -11.95 2.92 12.65
N ASN A 117 -11.04 2.27 11.91
CA ASN A 117 -11.27 1.84 10.54
C ASN A 117 -11.20 0.30 10.41
N ALA A 118 -11.76 -0.22 9.32
CA ALA A 118 -11.64 -1.63 8.99
C ALA A 118 -10.20 -1.94 8.55
N VAL A 119 -9.48 -2.69 9.38
CA VAL A 119 -8.17 -3.26 9.08
C VAL A 119 -8.36 -4.76 9.14
N GLU A 120 -8.15 -5.42 8.01
CA GLU A 120 -8.44 -6.84 7.80
C GLU A 120 -7.16 -7.63 7.48
N TYR A 121 -7.18 -8.92 7.78
CA TYR A 121 -6.05 -9.81 7.58
C TYR A 121 -6.43 -10.94 6.61
N PHE A 122 -5.82 -10.94 5.42
CA PHE A 122 -6.11 -11.93 4.37
C PHE A 122 -4.88 -12.76 4.04
N VAL A 123 -4.85 -14.00 4.54
CA VAL A 123 -3.81 -14.99 4.27
C VAL A 123 -4.44 -16.36 4.03
N SER A 124 -3.67 -17.29 3.46
CA SER A 124 -4.09 -18.69 3.39
C SER A 124 -4.43 -19.22 4.78
N TYR A 125 -5.64 -19.77 4.92
CA TYR A 125 -6.13 -20.43 6.13
C TYR A 125 -5.53 -21.83 6.32
N TYR A 126 -4.80 -22.36 5.33
CA TYR A 126 -4.12 -23.63 5.45
C TYR A 126 -2.85 -23.49 6.29
N ASP A 127 -2.74 -24.32 7.32
CA ASP A 127 -1.51 -24.51 8.10
C ASP A 127 -0.48 -25.32 7.31
N TYR A 128 -0.96 -26.34 6.61
CA TYR A 128 -0.18 -27.18 5.72
C TYR A 128 -0.97 -27.39 4.42
N CYS A 129 -0.31 -27.18 3.28
CA CYS A 129 -0.87 -27.46 1.96
C CYS A 129 0.17 -28.24 1.16
N GLN A 130 -0.15 -29.50 0.86
CA GLN A 130 0.59 -30.30 -0.11
C GLN A 130 -0.20 -30.26 -1.42
N PRO A 131 0.28 -29.59 -2.47
CA PRO A 131 -0.41 -29.61 -3.75
C PRO A 131 -0.35 -31.02 -4.34
N GLU A 132 -1.41 -31.42 -5.02
CA GLU A 132 -1.39 -32.63 -5.84
C GLU A 132 -0.33 -32.46 -6.93
N ALA A 133 0.61 -33.40 -6.99
CA ALA A 133 1.67 -33.39 -7.98
C ALA A 133 1.82 -34.80 -8.59
N TYR A 134 1.72 -34.87 -9.92
CA TYR A 134 2.07 -36.07 -10.67
C TYR A 134 3.57 -36.04 -10.98
N VAL A 135 4.32 -37.02 -10.49
CA VAL A 135 5.74 -37.21 -10.81
C VAL A 135 5.86 -38.47 -11.67
N PRO A 136 5.91 -38.34 -13.01
CA PRO A 136 6.15 -39.50 -13.88
C PRO A 136 7.53 -40.08 -13.61
N ARG A 137 7.62 -41.42 -13.56
CA ARG A 137 8.87 -42.19 -13.49
C ARG A 137 9.18 -42.79 -14.85
#